data_AF-A0A352AF23-F1
#
_entry.id   AF-A0A352AF23-F1
#
_cell.length_a   1.000
_cell.length_b   1.000
_cell.length_c   1.000
_cell.angle_alpha   90.00
_cell.angle_beta   90.00
_cell.angle_gamma   90.00
#
_symmetry.space_group_name_H-M   'P 1'
#
loop_
_entity.id
_entity.type
_entity.pdbx_description
1 polymer ?
#
loop_
_entity_poly.entity_id
_entity_poly.type
_entity_poly.pdbx_seq_one_letter_code
_entity_poly.pdbx_strand_id
1 'polypeptide(L)'
;MAWQNLPLPLTLLCAVLSLELATAPSLLAQTQLIDATQVWLTFKPPKQGTPDKTASGATRGECLGDNLPAHERFSSLMPAYSETEAERPTFAVYIPHTAAQKVFFSLRDASEDYYYETEILLPATPGTYRLQLPANAPALVSHKTYQWSLSLICGQSVDPNDPLIGGVIQLPGSSN
;
A
#
# COMPACT_ATOMS: atom_id res chain seq x y z
N MET A 1 16.71 -74.30 26.68
CA MET A 1 15.59 -74.23 25.72
C MET A 1 14.56 -73.26 26.28
N ALA A 2 14.53 -72.03 25.77
CA ALA A 2 13.47 -71.07 26.04
C ALA A 2 13.46 -70.09 24.86
N TRP A 3 12.63 -70.39 23.86
CA TRP A 3 12.25 -69.49 22.77
C TRP A 3 10.75 -69.21 22.97
N GLN A 4 10.41 -67.97 23.30
CA GLN A 4 9.82 -66.98 22.39
C GLN A 4 8.32 -67.15 22.22
N ASN A 5 7.57 -66.26 22.88
CA ASN A 5 6.22 -65.88 22.48
C ASN A 5 6.20 -64.34 22.41
N LEU A 6 6.35 -63.79 21.21
CA LEU A 6 6.06 -62.38 20.94
C LEU A 6 4.73 -62.30 20.15
N PRO A 7 3.84 -61.36 20.47
CA PRO A 7 2.50 -61.33 19.91
C PRO A 7 2.53 -60.90 18.43
N LEU A 8 1.64 -61.51 17.64
CA LEU A 8 1.50 -61.38 16.19
C LEU A 8 1.11 -60.00 15.61
N PRO A 9 0.62 -58.96 16.32
CA PRO A 9 0.21 -57.72 15.63
C PRO A 9 1.41 -56.82 15.26
N LEU A 10 2.60 -57.06 15.81
CA LEU A 10 3.77 -56.18 15.58
C LEU A 10 4.52 -56.51 14.27
N THR A 11 4.46 -57.75 13.79
CA THR A 11 5.10 -58.13 12.50
C THR A 11 4.31 -57.62 11.30
N LEU A 12 3.00 -57.39 11.47
CA LEU A 12 2.12 -56.89 10.42
C LEU A 12 2.29 -55.37 10.19
N LEU A 13 2.79 -54.61 11.18
CA LEU A 13 3.04 -53.18 11.03
C LEU A 13 4.33 -52.89 10.22
N CYS A 14 5.35 -53.75 10.31
CA CYS A 14 6.65 -53.54 9.64
C CYS A 14 6.59 -53.79 8.11
N ALA A 15 5.70 -54.66 7.65
CA ALA A 15 5.58 -54.97 6.22
C ALA A 15 4.95 -53.81 5.42
N VAL A 16 4.11 -52.97 6.05
CA VAL A 16 3.48 -51.82 5.39
C VAL A 16 4.45 -50.63 5.33
N LEU A 17 5.30 -50.45 6.35
CA LEU A 17 6.27 -49.35 6.38
C LEU A 17 7.44 -49.51 5.38
N SER A 18 7.65 -50.73 4.86
CA SER A 18 8.76 -51.04 3.95
C SER A 18 8.39 -50.91 2.47
N LEU A 19 7.10 -50.76 2.12
CA LEU A 19 6.63 -50.77 0.72
C LEU A 19 6.33 -49.36 0.16
N GLU A 20 6.43 -48.31 0.97
CA GLU A 20 6.24 -46.91 0.54
C GLU A 20 7.58 -46.19 0.32
N LEU A 21 8.62 -46.90 -0.17
CA LEU A 21 9.90 -46.27 -0.54
C LEU A 21 10.35 -46.59 -1.97
N ALA A 22 9.42 -46.93 -2.86
CA ALA A 22 9.70 -47.29 -4.25
C ALA A 22 9.03 -46.40 -5.30
N THR A 23 8.42 -45.28 -4.91
CA THR A 23 7.95 -44.26 -5.85
C THR A 23 8.48 -42.88 -5.46
N ALA A 24 9.80 -42.72 -5.51
CA ALA A 24 10.34 -41.39 -5.76
C ALA A 24 10.00 -41.06 -7.22
N PRO A 25 9.13 -40.07 -7.52
CA PRO A 25 9.13 -39.51 -8.86
C PRO A 25 10.54 -38.96 -9.06
N SER A 26 11.27 -39.50 -10.03
CA SER A 26 12.50 -38.86 -10.46
C SER A 26 12.11 -37.47 -10.94
N LEU A 27 12.37 -36.47 -10.09
CA LEU A 27 12.35 -35.08 -10.49
C LEU A 27 13.51 -34.94 -11.48
N LEU A 28 13.28 -35.33 -12.73
CA LEU A 28 13.97 -34.69 -13.82
C LEU A 28 13.55 -33.23 -13.69
N ALA A 29 14.39 -32.45 -13.02
CA ALA A 29 14.36 -31.01 -13.05
C ALA A 29 14.47 -30.64 -14.53
N GLN A 30 13.33 -30.52 -15.19
CA GLN A 30 13.25 -29.93 -16.51
C GLN A 30 13.57 -28.46 -16.29
N THR A 31 14.85 -28.10 -16.37
CA THR A 31 15.24 -26.72 -16.63
C THR A 31 14.65 -26.38 -17.99
N GLN A 32 13.42 -25.89 -17.99
CA GLN A 32 12.90 -25.17 -19.14
C GLN A 32 13.73 -23.90 -19.19
N LEU A 33 14.71 -23.88 -20.10
CA LEU A 33 15.28 -22.64 -20.57
C LEU A 33 14.09 -21.86 -21.14
N ILE A 34 13.65 -20.85 -20.39
CA ILE A 34 12.82 -19.80 -20.91
C ILE A 34 13.75 -19.11 -21.91
N ASP A 35 13.68 -19.54 -23.17
CA ASP A 35 14.24 -18.76 -24.26
C ASP A 35 13.40 -17.48 -24.27
N ALA A 36 13.89 -16.46 -23.57
CA ALA A 36 13.41 -15.11 -23.68
C ALA A 36 13.87 -14.60 -25.06
N THR A 37 13.33 -15.19 -26.13
CA THR A 37 13.36 -14.58 -27.44
C THR A 37 12.59 -13.28 -27.27
N GLN A 38 13.34 -12.18 -27.08
CA GLN A 38 12.77 -10.84 -27.10
C GLN A 38 12.16 -10.66 -28.49
N VAL A 39 10.84 -10.87 -28.59
CA VAL A 39 10.09 -10.53 -29.79
C VAL A 39 9.97 -9.01 -29.78
N TRP A 40 10.88 -8.36 -30.49
CA TRP A 40 10.80 -6.94 -30.77
C TRP A 40 9.60 -6.71 -31.71
N LEU A 41 8.45 -6.32 -31.15
CA LEU A 41 7.35 -5.83 -31.97
C LEU A 41 7.77 -4.46 -32.52
N THR A 42 8.16 -4.43 -33.79
CA THR A 42 8.38 -3.17 -34.51
C THR A 42 7.02 -2.54 -34.78
N PHE A 43 6.59 -1.63 -33.92
CA PHE A 43 5.41 -0.81 -34.20
C PHE A 43 5.73 0.16 -35.34
N LYS A 44 5.03 0.02 -36.47
CA LYS A 44 5.04 1.01 -37.55
C LYS A 44 3.80 1.91 -37.38
N PRO A 45 3.96 3.15 -36.86
CA PRO A 45 2.83 4.06 -36.79
C PRO A 45 2.28 4.31 -38.20
N PRO A 46 0.94 4.45 -38.35
CA PRO A 46 0.35 4.85 -39.62
C PRO A 46 0.96 6.19 -40.07
N LYS A 47 1.13 6.36 -41.39
CA LYS A 47 1.67 7.59 -42.00
C LYS A 47 0.64 8.74 -41.99
N GLN A 48 -0.04 8.95 -40.86
CA GLN A 48 -0.70 10.21 -40.58
C GLN A 48 0.37 11.13 -40.02
N GLY A 49 0.60 12.28 -40.67
CA GLY A 49 1.57 13.27 -40.24
C GLY A 49 1.36 13.70 -38.79
N THR A 50 2.34 14.43 -38.24
CA THR A 50 2.28 14.97 -36.89
C THR A 50 0.96 15.73 -36.68
N PRO A 51 0.14 15.38 -35.68
CA PRO A 51 -1.04 16.17 -35.35
C PRO A 51 -0.63 17.61 -35.05
N ASP A 52 -1.34 18.58 -35.61
CA ASP A 52 -1.06 20.02 -35.38
C ASP A 52 -1.18 20.41 -33.90
N LYS A 53 -1.87 19.59 -33.10
CA LYS A 53 -1.98 19.70 -31.65
C LYS A 53 -1.92 18.31 -31.03
N THR A 54 -0.99 18.10 -30.11
CA THR A 54 -1.02 16.99 -29.17
C THR A 54 -1.81 17.43 -27.94
N ALA A 55 -2.89 16.72 -27.61
CA ALA A 55 -3.47 16.85 -26.28
C ALA A 55 -2.51 16.17 -25.30
N SER A 56 -2.09 16.88 -24.24
CA SER A 56 -1.37 16.26 -23.14
C SER A 56 -2.30 15.21 -22.53
N GLY A 57 -1.91 13.94 -22.54
CA GLY A 57 -2.73 12.82 -22.06
C GLY A 57 -2.92 12.77 -20.53
N ALA A 58 -2.60 13.85 -19.83
CA ALA A 58 -2.74 13.97 -18.38
C ALA A 58 -3.94 14.88 -18.07
N THR A 59 -5.16 14.36 -18.19
CA THR A 59 -6.29 14.95 -17.47
C THR A 59 -6.16 14.49 -16.01
N ARG A 60 -5.63 15.34 -15.15
CA ARG A 60 -5.62 15.06 -13.70
C ARG A 60 -6.99 15.45 -13.14
N GLY A 61 -7.42 14.84 -12.03
CA GLY A 61 -8.67 15.23 -11.37
C GLY A 61 -8.59 16.70 -10.95
N GLU A 62 -9.17 17.61 -11.74
CA GLU A 62 -9.06 19.05 -11.52
C GLU A 62 -10.15 19.52 -10.55
N CYS A 63 -10.03 19.14 -9.27
CA CYS A 63 -10.81 19.79 -8.20
C CYS A 63 -10.04 20.92 -7.50
N LEU A 64 -8.79 21.14 -7.87
CA LEU A 64 -8.00 22.31 -7.46
C LEU A 64 -7.91 23.29 -8.61
N GLY A 65 -7.89 24.59 -8.29
CA GLY A 65 -7.65 25.62 -9.30
C GLY A 65 -6.25 25.52 -9.88
N ASP A 66 -6.14 25.70 -11.20
CA ASP A 66 -4.84 25.78 -11.86
C ASP A 66 -4.08 27.02 -11.39
N ASN A 67 -2.76 26.89 -11.27
CA ASN A 67 -1.84 28.00 -10.99
C ASN A 67 -2.00 28.68 -9.61
N LEU A 68 -2.43 27.94 -8.57
CA LEU A 68 -2.38 28.45 -7.19
C LEU A 68 -0.94 28.83 -6.79
N PRO A 69 -0.71 29.97 -6.11
CA PRO A 69 0.60 30.30 -5.56
C PRO A 69 1.01 29.27 -4.49
N ALA A 70 2.31 29.09 -4.25
CA ALA A 70 2.82 27.98 -3.45
C ALA A 70 2.22 27.88 -2.04
N HIS A 71 1.94 29.01 -1.40
CA HIS A 71 1.34 29.09 -0.05
C HIS A 71 -0.17 28.81 -0.03
N GLU A 72 -0.82 28.77 -1.19
CA GLU A 72 -2.23 28.42 -1.34
C GLU A 72 -2.42 27.03 -1.96
N ARG A 73 -1.37 26.21 -2.03
CA ARG A 73 -1.49 24.84 -2.53
C ARG A 73 -1.87 23.90 -1.41
N PHE A 74 -2.66 22.89 -1.78
CA PHE A 74 -2.89 21.74 -0.93
C PHE A 74 -1.55 21.17 -0.46
N SER A 75 -1.31 21.20 0.85
CA SER A 75 0.03 20.97 1.41
C SER A 75 -0.03 20.43 2.83
N SER A 76 0.98 19.62 3.18
CA SER A 76 1.26 19.23 4.55
C SER A 76 1.93 20.39 5.28
N LEU A 77 1.46 20.71 6.49
CA LEU A 77 2.14 21.63 7.39
C LEU A 77 3.11 20.91 8.33
N MET A 78 3.19 19.58 8.21
CA MET A 78 4.15 18.74 8.90
C MET A 78 5.37 18.49 8.01
N PRO A 79 6.57 18.36 8.60
CA PRO A 79 7.73 17.85 7.89
C PRO A 79 7.48 16.46 7.28
N ALA A 80 8.19 16.14 6.21
CA ALA A 80 8.09 14.83 5.54
C ALA A 80 8.37 13.65 6.49
N TYR A 81 9.20 13.87 7.51
CA TYR A 81 9.46 12.94 8.61
C TYR A 81 9.17 13.65 9.93
N SER A 82 8.24 13.11 10.70
CA SER A 82 7.79 13.70 11.96
C SER A 82 7.80 12.67 13.09
N GLU A 83 8.01 13.14 14.32
CA GLU A 83 7.84 12.34 15.53
C GLU A 83 6.63 12.86 16.31
N THR A 84 5.96 11.95 17.01
CA THR A 84 4.84 12.26 17.91
C THR A 84 5.06 11.60 19.24
N GLU A 85 4.72 12.26 20.34
CA GLU A 85 4.67 11.64 21.66
C GLU A 85 3.28 11.08 21.97
N ALA A 86 2.28 11.42 21.16
CA ALA A 86 0.91 10.92 21.30
C ALA A 86 0.70 9.63 20.49
N GLU A 87 0.11 8.62 21.12
CA GLU A 87 -0.42 7.42 20.47
C GLU A 87 -1.49 7.73 19.42
N ARG A 88 -2.12 8.90 19.51
CA ARG A 88 -3.12 9.42 18.57
C ARG A 88 -2.68 10.79 18.06
N PRO A 89 -1.80 10.85 17.05
CA PRO A 89 -1.24 12.10 16.55
C PRO A 89 -2.29 13.00 15.90
N THR A 90 -1.90 14.26 15.70
CA THR A 90 -2.67 15.23 14.93
C THR A 90 -1.91 15.64 13.68
N PHE A 91 -2.54 15.50 12.52
CA PHE A 91 -2.01 15.85 11.22
C PHE A 91 -2.44 17.27 10.84
N ALA A 92 -1.48 18.16 10.63
CA ALA A 92 -1.73 19.55 10.24
C ALA A 92 -1.56 19.73 8.73
N VAL A 93 -2.61 20.20 8.05
CA VAL A 93 -2.65 20.36 6.59
C VAL A 93 -3.27 21.70 6.21
N TYR A 94 -2.92 22.22 5.04
CA TYR A 94 -3.61 23.35 4.43
C TYR A 94 -4.47 22.85 3.26
N ILE A 95 -5.75 23.22 3.29
CA ILE A 95 -6.73 22.86 2.27
C ILE A 95 -7.17 24.16 1.58
N PRO A 96 -6.84 24.35 0.29
CA PRO A 96 -7.25 25.53 -0.45
C PRO A 96 -8.72 25.46 -0.86
N HIS A 97 -9.17 26.49 -1.57
CA HIS A 97 -10.47 26.43 -2.22
C HIS A 97 -10.47 25.28 -3.24
N THR A 98 -11.43 24.37 -3.11
CA THR A 98 -11.51 23.15 -3.91
C THR A 98 -12.96 22.77 -4.19
N ALA A 99 -13.20 22.07 -5.30
CA ALA A 99 -14.48 21.45 -5.60
C ALA A 99 -14.67 20.08 -4.90
N ALA A 100 -13.62 19.52 -4.29
CA ALA A 100 -13.72 18.28 -3.52
C ALA A 100 -14.63 18.47 -2.31
N GLN A 101 -15.55 17.53 -2.09
CA GLN A 101 -16.43 17.50 -0.93
C GLN A 101 -15.89 16.64 0.20
N LYS A 102 -14.94 15.76 -0.12
CA LYS A 102 -14.39 14.78 0.79
C LYS A 102 -12.89 14.66 0.59
N VAL A 103 -12.25 14.13 1.63
CA VAL A 103 -10.86 13.76 1.60
C VAL A 103 -10.70 12.34 2.13
N PHE A 104 -9.84 11.57 1.49
CA PHE A 104 -9.45 10.25 1.93
C PHE A 104 -8.18 10.35 2.77
N PHE A 105 -8.22 9.86 4.00
CA PHE A 105 -7.05 9.76 4.87
C PHE A 105 -6.65 8.31 5.02
N SER A 106 -5.35 8.02 4.91
CA SER A 106 -4.79 6.69 5.21
C SER A 106 -3.58 6.79 6.12
N LEU A 107 -3.40 5.76 6.94
CA LEU A 107 -2.26 5.61 7.85
C LEU A 107 -1.92 4.12 7.95
N ARG A 108 -0.71 3.74 7.55
CA ARG A 108 -0.27 2.35 7.51
C ARG A 108 1.17 2.19 7.96
N ASP A 109 1.53 1.03 8.51
CA ASP A 109 2.93 0.65 8.68
C ASP A 109 3.46 -0.09 7.44
N ALA A 110 4.75 -0.43 7.44
CA ALA A 110 5.41 -1.06 6.29
C ALA A 110 4.96 -2.52 6.05
N SER A 111 4.48 -3.21 7.08
CA SER A 111 3.95 -4.57 6.98
C SER A 111 2.44 -4.63 6.71
N GLU A 112 1.76 -3.47 6.77
CA GLU A 112 0.30 -3.35 6.74
C GLU A 112 -0.43 -4.09 7.89
N ASP A 113 0.30 -4.45 8.95
CA ASP A 113 -0.30 -4.96 10.19
C ASP A 113 -1.10 -3.86 10.90
N TYR A 114 -0.60 -2.62 10.77
CA TYR A 114 -1.36 -1.43 11.07
C TYR A 114 -1.87 -0.84 9.76
N TYR A 115 -3.19 -0.75 9.62
CA TYR A 115 -3.83 -0.09 8.49
C TYR A 115 -5.11 0.61 8.97
N TYR A 116 -5.20 1.90 8.69
CA TYR A 116 -6.37 2.72 8.96
C TYR A 116 -6.67 3.62 7.77
N GLU A 117 -7.93 3.68 7.37
CA GLU A 117 -8.41 4.58 6.32
C GLU A 117 -9.78 5.16 6.67
N THR A 118 -10.07 6.36 6.20
CA THR A 118 -11.38 6.99 6.36
C THR A 118 -11.62 8.09 5.34
N GLU A 119 -12.89 8.34 5.02
CA GLU A 119 -13.31 9.53 4.28
C GLU A 119 -13.85 10.59 5.23
N ILE A 120 -13.42 11.83 5.05
CA ILE A 120 -13.79 12.97 5.90
C ILE A 120 -14.44 14.01 5.03
N LEU A 121 -15.61 14.51 5.45
CA LEU A 121 -16.27 15.63 4.78
C LEU A 121 -15.42 16.89 4.92
N LEU A 122 -15.16 17.55 3.80
CA LEU A 122 -14.43 18.79 3.79
C LEU A 122 -15.33 19.96 4.22
N PRO A 123 -14.82 20.85 5.07
CA PRO A 123 -15.49 22.12 5.34
C PRO A 123 -15.47 23.01 4.10
N ALA A 124 -16.50 23.86 3.96
CA ALA A 124 -16.65 24.73 2.80
C ALA A 124 -15.58 25.84 2.70
N THR A 125 -14.90 26.13 3.80
CA THR A 125 -13.92 27.23 3.88
C THR A 125 -12.50 26.73 3.61
N PRO A 126 -11.68 27.43 2.81
CA PRO A 126 -10.26 27.14 2.73
C PRO A 126 -9.54 27.48 4.04
N GLY A 127 -8.45 26.78 4.35
CA GLY A 127 -7.62 27.10 5.51
C GLY A 127 -6.80 25.94 6.05
N THR A 128 -6.25 26.14 7.24
CA THR A 128 -5.50 25.13 7.98
C THR A 128 -6.42 24.24 8.79
N TYR A 129 -6.24 22.93 8.63
CA TYR A 129 -6.99 21.90 9.34
C TYR A 129 -6.07 21.01 10.16
N ARG A 130 -6.60 20.58 11.30
CA ARG A 130 -5.95 19.63 12.21
C ARG A 130 -6.80 18.37 12.27
N LEU A 131 -6.28 17.29 11.71
CA LEU A 131 -6.91 15.98 11.71
C LEU A 131 -6.31 15.15 12.84
N GLN A 132 -7.05 14.95 13.92
CA GLN A 132 -6.62 14.03 14.98
C GLN A 132 -6.96 12.59 14.58
N LEU A 133 -6.03 11.66 14.82
CA LEU A 133 -6.30 10.22 14.65
C LEU A 133 -7.46 9.79 15.58
N PRO A 134 -8.62 9.39 15.04
CA PRO A 134 -9.83 9.18 15.83
C PRO A 134 -9.74 7.92 16.69
N ALA A 135 -10.58 7.84 17.73
CA ALA A 135 -10.55 6.76 18.71
C ALA A 135 -10.85 5.36 18.12
N ASN A 136 -11.54 5.28 16.99
CA ASN A 136 -11.82 4.05 16.27
C ASN A 136 -10.64 3.53 15.44
N ALA A 137 -9.61 4.34 15.21
CA ALA A 137 -8.34 3.85 14.68
C ALA A 137 -7.55 3.12 15.78
N PRO A 138 -6.72 2.12 15.44
CA PRO A 138 -5.76 1.57 16.39
C PRO A 138 -4.81 2.67 16.90
N ALA A 139 -4.35 2.56 18.14
CA ALA A 139 -3.33 3.45 18.69
C ALA A 139 -1.98 3.16 18.01
N LEU A 140 -1.14 4.20 17.84
CA LEU A 140 0.22 3.99 17.37
C LEU A 140 1.03 3.21 18.41
N VAL A 141 1.88 2.31 17.93
CA VAL A 141 2.77 1.50 18.74
C VAL A 141 4.13 2.17 18.76
N SER A 142 4.75 2.24 19.93
CA SER A 142 6.11 2.75 20.08
C SER A 142 7.11 1.95 19.23
N HIS A 143 8.15 2.64 18.77
CA HIS A 143 9.20 2.09 17.90
C HIS A 143 8.71 1.58 16.53
N LYS A 144 7.52 2.02 16.10
CA LYS A 144 7.03 1.78 14.73
C LYS A 144 7.00 3.07 13.92
N THR A 145 7.26 2.91 12.62
CA THR A 145 7.21 3.95 11.60
C THR A 145 5.97 3.76 10.75
N TYR A 146 5.23 4.85 10.53
CA TYR A 146 3.98 4.86 9.80
C TYR A 146 4.06 5.83 8.62
N GLN A 147 3.44 5.45 7.50
CA GLN A 147 3.19 6.32 6.36
C GLN A 147 1.76 6.81 6.43
N TRP A 148 1.59 8.12 6.33
CA TRP A 148 0.27 8.74 6.26
C TRP A 148 0.09 9.45 4.93
N SER A 149 -1.15 9.49 4.45
CA SER A 149 -1.51 10.27 3.28
C SER A 149 -2.92 10.85 3.39
N LEU A 150 -3.13 11.94 2.66
CA LEU A 150 -4.39 12.67 2.59
C LEU A 150 -4.64 13.04 1.13
N SER A 151 -5.73 12.55 0.54
CA SER A 151 -6.07 12.71 -0.88
C SER A 151 -7.40 13.43 -1.03
N LEU A 152 -7.45 14.51 -1.79
CA LEU A 152 -8.72 15.17 -2.12
C LEU A 152 -9.52 14.30 -3.09
N ILE A 153 -10.76 13.95 -2.77
CA ILE A 153 -11.59 13.17 -3.69
C ILE A 153 -12.22 14.14 -4.68
N CYS A 154 -11.64 14.24 -5.89
CA CYS A 154 -12.13 15.15 -6.92
C CYS A 154 -13.33 14.60 -7.70
N GLY A 155 -13.52 13.28 -7.69
CA GLY A 155 -14.60 12.57 -8.38
C GLY A 155 -15.65 11.97 -7.44
N GLN A 156 -16.16 10.79 -7.82
CA GLN A 156 -17.09 10.01 -6.97
C GLN A 156 -16.36 9.10 -5.97
N SER A 157 -15.10 8.80 -6.23
CA SER A 157 -14.23 7.93 -5.44
C SER A 157 -12.79 8.40 -5.58
N VAL A 158 -11.90 7.89 -4.72
CA VAL A 158 -10.45 8.13 -4.83
C VAL A 158 -9.93 7.71 -6.20
N ASP A 159 -9.20 8.59 -6.86
CA ASP A 159 -8.56 8.38 -8.16
C ASP A 159 -7.04 8.56 -8.06
N PRO A 160 -6.22 7.82 -8.82
CA PRO A 160 -4.75 8.00 -8.81
C PRO A 160 -4.28 9.39 -9.22
N ASN A 161 -5.12 10.18 -9.89
CA ASN A 161 -4.83 11.55 -10.29
C ASN A 161 -5.29 12.59 -9.27
N ASP A 162 -5.94 12.17 -8.19
CA ASP A 162 -6.36 13.06 -7.12
C ASP A 162 -5.13 13.71 -6.44
N PRO A 163 -5.22 15.00 -6.05
CA PRO A 163 -4.17 15.65 -5.28
C PRO A 163 -3.91 14.92 -3.96
N LEU A 164 -2.65 14.54 -3.75
CA LEU A 164 -2.20 13.75 -2.60
C LEU A 164 -1.06 14.46 -1.87
N ILE A 165 -1.16 14.51 -0.55
CA ILE A 165 -0.05 14.85 0.35
C ILE A 165 0.16 13.72 1.34
N GLY A 166 1.32 13.69 1.99
CA GLY A 166 1.61 12.69 3.00
C GLY A 166 3.00 12.87 3.60
N GLY A 167 3.35 11.91 4.43
CA GLY A 167 4.64 11.87 5.08
C GLY A 167 4.81 10.62 5.94
N VAL A 168 5.86 10.65 6.74
CA VAL A 168 6.22 9.60 7.69
C VAL A 168 6.05 10.15 9.10
N ILE A 169 5.45 9.33 9.97
CA ILE A 169 5.31 9.65 11.39
C ILE A 169 5.77 8.46 12.24
N GLN A 170 6.47 8.75 13.33
CA GLN A 170 6.96 7.74 14.27
C GLN A 170 6.60 8.12 15.70
N LEU A 171 6.17 7.13 16.49
CA LEU A 171 6.09 7.23 17.94
C LEU A 171 7.37 6.61 18.51
N PRO A 172 8.39 7.39 18.91
CA PRO A 172 9.54 6.84 19.59
C PRO A 172 9.09 6.17 20.90
N GLY A 173 9.80 5.12 21.32
CA GLY A 173 9.59 4.63 22.68
C GLY A 173 10.14 5.62 23.69
N SER A 174 9.51 5.68 24.86
CA SER A 174 10.02 6.45 25.98
C SER A 174 11.41 5.92 26.35
N SER A 175 12.43 6.77 26.22
CA SER A 175 13.74 6.52 26.82
C SER A 175 13.59 6.71 28.33
N ASN A 176 13.55 5.60 29.08
CA ASN A 176 13.59 5.60 30.54
C ASN A 176 15.03 5.61 31.03
#